data_AF-A0A519G205-F1
#
_entry.id   AF-A0A519G205-F1
#
_cell.length_a   1.000
_cell.length_b   1.000
_cell.length_c   1.000
_cell.angle_alpha   90.00
_cell.angle_beta   90.00
_cell.angle_gamma   90.00
#
_symmetry.space_group_name_H-M   'P 1'
#
loop_
_entity.id
_entity.type
_entity.pdbx_description
1 polymer ?
#
loop_
_entity_poly.entity_id
_entity_poly.type
_entity_poly.pdbx_seq_one_letter_code
_entity_poly.pdbx_strand_id
1 'polypeptide(L)'
;HQIDTGRDAVTAEREQWDDGNNTLAIAPRIAVGYERNVETNARLEAAGIEVIAIAGSELGSGRGGPRCMSCPIERDAVGAEI
;
A
#
# COMPACT_ATOMS: atom_id res chain seq x y z
N HIS A 1 8.36 -6.46 11.31
CA HIS A 1 7.01 -7.07 11.30
C HIS A 1 6.57 -7.20 9.86
N GLN A 2 6.26 -8.40 9.38
CA GLN A 2 5.81 -8.64 8.01
C GLN A 2 4.29 -8.71 8.00
N ILE A 3 3.66 -8.11 6.99
CA ILE A 3 2.20 -8.11 6.80
C ILE A 3 1.96 -8.62 5.37
N ASP A 4 1.30 -9.78 5.23
CA ASP A 4 1.06 -10.39 3.92
C ASP A 4 -0.23 -9.83 3.28
N THR A 5 -0.37 -9.94 1.95
CA THR A 5 -1.49 -9.39 1.17
C THR A 5 -2.77 -10.25 1.17
N GLY A 6 -2.88 -11.27 2.03
CA GLY A 6 -4.08 -12.13 2.10
C GLY A 6 -4.00 -13.23 3.16
N ARG A 7 -5.16 -13.76 3.59
CA ARG A 7 -5.25 -14.87 4.57
C ARG A 7 -5.02 -16.23 3.94
N ASP A 8 -5.45 -16.39 2.71
CA ASP A 8 -5.29 -17.59 1.90
C ASP A 8 -4.49 -17.26 0.64
N ALA A 9 -3.87 -18.28 0.04
CA ALA A 9 -2.98 -18.12 -1.11
C ALA A 9 -3.69 -17.47 -2.32
N VAL A 10 -4.98 -17.73 -2.51
CA VAL A 10 -5.74 -17.21 -3.67
C VAL A 10 -5.99 -15.71 -3.50
N THR A 11 -6.41 -15.27 -2.32
CA THR A 11 -6.59 -13.85 -2.01
C THR A 11 -5.25 -13.11 -2.06
N ALA A 12 -4.19 -13.69 -1.49
CA ALA A 12 -2.86 -13.09 -1.50
C ALA A 12 -2.31 -12.92 -2.93
N GLU A 13 -2.46 -13.92 -3.79
CA GLU A 13 -2.06 -13.82 -5.21
C GLU A 13 -2.91 -12.81 -5.98
N ARG A 14 -4.23 -12.76 -5.75
CA ARG A 14 -5.11 -11.78 -6.40
C ARG A 14 -4.72 -10.36 -6.04
N GLU A 15 -4.53 -10.06 -4.75
CA GLU A 15 -4.17 -8.71 -4.33
C GLU A 15 -2.72 -8.37 -4.71
N GLN A 16 -1.81 -9.35 -4.77
CA GLN A 16 -0.49 -9.14 -5.34
C GLN A 16 -0.57 -8.81 -6.84
N TRP A 17 -1.45 -9.49 -7.58
CA TRP A 17 -1.73 -9.19 -8.98
C TRP A 17 -2.32 -7.79 -9.16
N ASP A 18 -3.02 -7.30 -8.15
CA ASP A 18 -3.57 -5.95 -8.06
C ASP A 18 -2.61 -4.92 -7.40
N ASP A 19 -1.31 -5.24 -7.35
CA ASP A 19 -0.25 -4.39 -6.81
C ASP A 19 -0.42 -4.02 -5.33
N GLY A 20 -1.03 -4.89 -4.52
CA GLY A 20 -1.28 -4.69 -3.08
C GLY A 20 -0.02 -4.44 -2.26
N ASN A 21 1.14 -4.93 -2.69
CA ASN A 21 2.42 -4.66 -2.04
C ASN A 21 3.07 -3.33 -2.47
N ASN A 22 2.45 -2.60 -3.40
CA ASN A 22 2.99 -1.39 -4.03
C ASN A 22 2.41 -0.10 -3.40
N THR A 23 2.14 -0.13 -2.10
CA THR A 23 1.70 1.04 -1.35
C THR A 23 2.83 2.06 -1.18
N LEU A 24 2.47 3.34 -1.07
CA LEU A 24 3.42 4.43 -0.87
C LEU A 24 3.32 4.96 0.56
N ALA A 25 4.35 4.76 1.38
CA ALA A 25 4.42 5.36 2.71
C ALA A 25 4.78 6.85 2.63
N ILE A 26 3.85 7.73 3.04
CA ILE A 26 4.04 9.18 3.03
C ILE A 26 4.50 9.73 4.39
N ALA A 27 4.22 9.01 5.46
CA ALA A 27 4.68 9.29 6.82
C ALA A 27 4.81 7.97 7.61
N PRO A 28 5.47 7.96 8.79
CA PRO A 28 5.45 6.80 9.66
C PRO A 28 4.02 6.35 9.93
N ARG A 29 3.70 5.11 9.54
CA ARG A 29 2.36 4.51 9.69
C ARG A 29 1.24 5.21 8.90
N ILE A 30 1.57 5.92 7.82
CA ILE A 30 0.56 6.45 6.88
C ILE A 30 0.97 6.06 5.46
N ALA A 31 0.10 5.33 4.76
CA ALA A 31 0.38 4.81 3.43
C ALA A 31 -0.78 5.08 2.47
N VAL A 32 -0.44 5.28 1.19
CA VAL A 32 -1.41 5.36 0.09
C VAL A 32 -1.50 3.99 -0.58
N GLY A 33 -2.72 3.50 -0.78
CA GLY A 33 -3.01 2.20 -1.42
C GLY A 33 -4.21 2.29 -2.36
N TYR A 34 -4.39 1.29 -3.22
CA TYR A 34 -5.61 1.21 -4.02
C TYR A 34 -6.77 0.67 -3.20
N GLU A 35 -7.95 1.25 -3.38
CA GLU A 35 -9.18 0.84 -2.68
C GLU A 35 -9.56 -0.64 -2.95
N ARG A 36 -9.17 -1.18 -4.10
CA ARG A 36 -9.50 -2.56 -4.51
C ARG A 36 -8.76 -3.65 -3.73
N ASN A 37 -7.65 -3.31 -3.08
CA ASN A 37 -6.84 -4.23 -2.27
C ASN A 37 -7.40 -4.31 -0.84
N VAL A 38 -8.66 -4.73 -0.72
CA VAL A 38 -9.47 -4.63 0.50
C VAL A 38 -8.83 -5.38 1.68
N GLU A 39 -8.34 -6.61 1.47
CA GLU A 39 -7.77 -7.41 2.56
C GLU A 39 -6.40 -6.87 2.99
N THR A 40 -5.56 -6.45 2.04
CA THR A 40 -4.27 -5.80 2.30
C THR A 40 -4.49 -4.51 3.09
N ASN A 41 -5.43 -3.65 2.68
CA ASN A 41 -5.74 -2.41 3.38
C ASN A 41 -6.20 -2.68 4.82
N ALA A 42 -7.16 -3.60 5.00
CA ALA A 42 -7.64 -3.97 6.33
C ALA A 42 -6.53 -4.53 7.25
N ARG A 43 -5.54 -5.23 6.68
CA ARG A 43 -4.39 -5.76 7.43
C ARG A 43 -3.38 -4.68 7.81
N LEU A 44 -3.13 -3.72 6.92
CA LEU A 44 -2.32 -2.55 7.22
C LEU A 44 -2.96 -1.76 8.36
N GLU A 45 -4.28 -1.53 8.29
CA GLU A 45 -5.05 -0.87 9.35
C GLU A 45 -4.99 -1.65 10.67
N ALA A 46 -5.17 -2.97 10.65
CA ALA A 46 -5.04 -3.82 11.83
C ALA A 46 -3.64 -3.80 12.46
N ALA A 47 -2.60 -3.52 11.66
CA ALA A 47 -1.23 -3.31 12.13
C ALA A 47 -0.95 -1.86 12.59
N GLY A 48 -1.96 -0.99 12.60
CA GLY A 48 -1.86 0.40 13.03
C GLY A 48 -1.32 1.34 11.97
N ILE A 49 -1.43 1.00 10.68
CA ILE A 49 -1.08 1.86 9.56
C ILE A 49 -2.36 2.49 9.01
N GLU A 50 -2.42 3.82 8.97
CA GLU A 50 -3.48 4.54 8.28
C GLU A 50 -3.33 4.35 6.77
N VAL A 51 -4.40 3.92 6.11
CA VAL A 51 -4.42 3.73 4.66
C VAL A 51 -5.29 4.79 4.00
N ILE A 52 -4.65 5.65 3.21
CA ILE A 52 -5.33 6.58 2.30
C ILE A 52 -5.63 5.81 1.01
N ALA A 53 -6.85 5.28 0.91
CA ALA A 53 -7.32 4.56 -0.26
C ALA A 53 -7.62 5.52 -1.42
N ILE A 54 -7.07 5.22 -2.60
CA ILE A 54 -7.37 5.93 -3.85
C ILE A 54 -7.97 4.98 -4.88
N ALA A 55 -8.79 5.51 -5.79
CA ALA A 55 -9.33 4.74 -6.91
C ALA A 55 -8.20 4.27 -7.83
N GLY A 56 -8.23 2.99 -8.19
CA GLY A 56 -7.19 2.32 -8.98
C GLY A 56 -7.70 1.60 -10.22
N SER A 57 -8.94 1.84 -10.66
CA SER A 57 -9.59 1.10 -11.74
C SER A 57 -8.83 1.17 -13.07
N GLU A 58 -8.42 2.39 -13.46
CA GLU A 58 -7.67 2.61 -14.71
C GLU A 58 -6.17 2.48 -14.50
N LEU A 59 -5.63 3.12 -13.46
CA LEU A 59 -4.18 3.12 -13.17
C LEU A 59 -3.64 1.74 -12.80
N GLY A 60 -4.47 0.91 -12.16
CA GLY A 60 -4.13 -0.47 -11.81
C GLY A 60 -3.99 -1.40 -13.00
N SER A 61 -4.63 -1.09 -14.14
CA SER A 61 -4.53 -1.89 -15.37
C SER A 61 -3.09 -1.92 -15.93
N GLY A 62 -2.32 -0.86 -15.63
CA GLY A 62 -0.90 -0.74 -15.98
C GLY A 62 0.05 -1.57 -15.11
N ARG A 63 -0.47 -2.35 -14.13
CA ARG A 63 0.33 -3.14 -13.18
C ARG A 63 1.35 -2.29 -12.40
N GLY A 64 0.86 -1.21 -11.82
CA GLY A 64 1.66 -0.34 -10.96
C GLY A 64 0.80 0.27 -9.85
N GLY A 65 1.33 0.26 -8.64
CA GLY A 65 0.71 0.93 -7.49
C GLY A 65 1.21 2.36 -7.26
N PRO A 66 0.70 3.01 -6.20
CA PRO A 66 1.11 4.35 -5.80
C PRO A 66 2.63 4.54 -5.70
N ARG A 67 3.38 3.50 -5.28
CA ARG A 67 4.84 3.58 -5.21
C ARG A 67 5.49 3.65 -6.59
N CYS A 68 5.04 2.86 -7.56
CA CYS A 68 5.53 2.91 -8.95
C CYS A 68 5.31 4.27 -9.62
N MET A 69 4.23 4.98 -9.27
CA MET A 69 3.90 6.30 -9.83
C MET A 69 4.57 7.47 -9.10
N SER A 70 5.50 7.17 -8.20
CA SER A 70 6.14 8.17 -7.34
C SER A 70 7.66 8.13 -7.45
N CYS A 71 8.27 9.29 -7.26
CA CYS A 71 9.72 9.45 -7.15
C CYS A 71 10.00 10.45 -6.01
N PRO A 72 10.11 9.98 -4.75
CA PRO A 72 10.38 10.88 -3.63
C PRO A 72 11.70 11.63 -3.83
N ILE A 73 11.66 12.96 -3.80
CA ILE A 73 12.84 13.82 -3.95
C ILE A 73 13.49 14.10 -2.59
N GLU A 74 12.66 14.27 -1.57
CA GLU A 74 13.08 14.58 -0.21
C GLU A 74 12.21 13.78 0.77
N ARG A 75 12.85 13.31 1.85
CA ARG A 75 12.19 12.62 2.96
C ARG A 75 13.08 12.74 4.19
N ASP A 76 12.49 13.12 5.31
CA ASP A 76 13.22 13.20 6.58
C ASP A 76 13.75 11.82 7.01
N ALA A 77 14.83 11.84 7.80
CA ALA A 77 15.34 10.65 8.44
C ALA A 77 14.28 10.05 9.37
N VAL A 78 14.25 8.72 9.47
CA VAL A 78 13.33 8.04 10.38
C VAL A 78 13.64 8.44 11.82
N GLY A 79 12.68 9.08 12.51
CA GLY A 79 12.84 9.56 13.88
C GLY A 79 13.39 10.98 14.01
N ALA A 80 13.56 11.71 12.90
CA ALA A 80 13.67 13.16 12.97
C ALA A 80 12.36 13.71 13.55
N GLU A 81 12.45 14.53 14.61
CA GLU A 81 11.29 15.29 15.08
C GLU A 81 10.95 16.37 14.04
N ILE A 82 9.66 16.52 13.75
CA ILE A 82 9.12 17.61 12.92
C ILE A 82 8.85 18.82 13.80
#